data_AF-C6LV22-F1
#
_entry.id   AF-C6LV22-F1
#
_cell.length_a   1.000
_cell.length_b   1.000
_cell.length_c   1.000
_cell.angle_alpha   90.00
_cell.angle_beta   90.00
_cell.angle_gamma   90.00
#
_symmetry.space_group_name_H-M   'P 1'
#
loop_
_entity.id
_entity.type
_entity.pdbx_description
1 polymer ?
#
loop_
_entity_poly.entity_id
_entity_poly.type
_entity_poly.pdbx_seq_one_letter_code
_entity_poly.pdbx_strand_id
1 'polypeptide(L)'
;MACSQATSIPCLRGVNVSSHSKGMPFNPVDPFSEDGYLPPQRVFKPFGKHSTSAGLECISSLGFNCIRLLIFLEACFTLSGEVADSYIDGVGDFILAAHSRGFFVVLDFHQDNFSRRLGGSGLADVFLPTSLRTARTVFKGLGESWGSQPLTDRRYWTCWTRFWDNVLADEMAGWPRLPLQELYVHCMSVVLRKLYARDGLFVDAIDIINEPCLPEIFAAQFIFSPWQIRARREQLIDFYIRAITDLEQAGFRGYYFLEPFNYDVSCLMRFAIGLDGCCDRICEAIPEIDRQRFVFTPHCYQPLKRLGPSIDRMVHNYMRLQEAGGFVWMIIGELGDVTYGAPEGEGILDKQLERLSDMAIPWIVWEFCPVYETSEAESRDAYRITSNVHSFPWNGEYCSIVGPDLQPLPIYTNIIARYVTRPQSRLTLTRFSNPARRHCTRQNKVLHILVRDGVDTIPADRLQHLTQLSGQTVSTWPDVRWYIITGSMHVPPSAQTRQYLLEFTLSVLGFYHYLDAGLFANQHGGITVCTDQSLLEEAYICDLLAE
;
A
#
# COMPACT_ATOMS: atom_id res chain seq x y z
N MET A 1 -38.70 -9.84 3.55
CA MET A 1 -37.48 -9.18 3.04
C MET A 1 -36.64 -10.27 2.40
N ALA A 2 -36.43 -10.22 1.08
CA ALA A 2 -35.55 -11.17 0.42
C ALA A 2 -34.12 -10.88 0.88
N CYS A 3 -33.47 -11.86 1.49
CA CYS A 3 -32.05 -11.78 1.85
C CYS A 3 -31.28 -11.53 0.55
N SER A 4 -30.76 -10.31 0.33
CA SER A 4 -29.88 -10.07 -0.80
C SER A 4 -28.74 -11.07 -0.69
N GLN A 5 -28.46 -11.82 -1.77
CA GLN A 5 -27.29 -12.69 -1.79
C GLN A 5 -26.07 -11.83 -1.45
N ALA A 6 -25.31 -12.22 -0.42
CA ALA A 6 -24.12 -11.49 -0.02
C ALA A 6 -23.19 -11.33 -1.23
N THR A 7 -22.80 -10.09 -1.55
CA THR A 7 -21.87 -9.80 -2.64
C THR A 7 -20.54 -10.46 -2.30
N SER A 8 -20.08 -11.39 -3.14
CA SER A 8 -18.82 -12.09 -2.93
C SER A 8 -17.63 -11.20 -3.31
N ILE A 9 -16.51 -11.30 -2.57
CA ILE A 9 -15.26 -10.54 -2.80
C ILE A 9 -14.87 -10.43 -4.28
N PRO A 10 -14.88 -11.51 -5.11
CA PRO A 10 -14.45 -11.42 -6.50
C PRO A 10 -15.26 -10.43 -7.34
N CYS A 11 -16.53 -10.20 -6.98
CA CYS A 11 -17.47 -9.36 -7.71
C CYS A 11 -17.43 -7.88 -7.30
N LEU A 12 -16.56 -7.52 -6.34
CA LEU A 12 -16.54 -6.15 -5.82
C LEU A 12 -15.99 -5.17 -6.85
N ARG A 13 -16.74 -4.08 -7.02
CA ARG A 13 -16.42 -2.88 -7.80
C ARG A 13 -16.76 -1.70 -6.90
N GLY A 14 -15.73 -1.09 -6.34
CA GLY A 14 -15.90 -0.13 -5.26
C GLY A 14 -15.37 1.26 -5.53
N VAL A 15 -15.70 2.15 -4.60
CA VAL A 15 -15.18 3.52 -4.49
C VAL A 15 -14.72 3.78 -3.06
N ASN A 16 -13.65 4.57 -2.91
CA ASN A 16 -13.25 5.15 -1.63
C ASN A 16 -14.16 6.34 -1.28
N VAL A 17 -14.64 6.42 -0.04
CA VAL A 17 -15.56 7.46 0.45
C VAL A 17 -15.11 7.94 1.84
N SER A 18 -14.74 9.19 2.03
CA SER A 18 -14.10 10.06 1.04
C SER A 18 -13.01 10.84 1.75
N SER A 19 -12.03 11.31 0.99
CA SER A 19 -10.97 12.22 1.44
C SER A 19 -11.49 13.51 2.08
N HIS A 20 -12.73 13.93 1.82
CA HIS A 20 -13.32 15.09 2.51
C HIS A 20 -13.31 14.88 4.03
N SER A 21 -13.45 13.62 4.47
CA SER A 21 -13.44 13.24 5.88
C SER A 21 -12.06 13.36 6.53
N LYS A 22 -10.95 13.40 5.75
CA LYS A 22 -9.60 13.70 6.25
C LYS A 22 -9.62 15.06 6.99
N GLY A 23 -10.41 16.00 6.44
CA GLY A 23 -10.48 17.38 6.91
C GLY A 23 -9.18 18.12 6.64
N MET A 24 -9.27 19.39 6.22
CA MET A 24 -8.05 20.17 6.00
C MET A 24 -7.37 20.41 7.37
N PRO A 25 -6.10 20.02 7.58
CA PRO A 25 -5.42 20.28 8.85
C PRO A 25 -5.17 21.78 9.05
N PHE A 26 -5.19 22.56 7.96
CA PHE A 26 -4.99 24.00 7.98
C PHE A 26 -6.07 24.75 7.19
N ASN A 27 -6.30 26.01 7.55
CA ASN A 27 -7.09 26.95 6.78
C ASN A 27 -6.36 27.24 5.46
N PRO A 28 -6.95 26.93 4.28
CA PRO A 28 -6.30 27.16 3.00
C PRO A 28 -6.09 28.65 2.69
N VAL A 29 -6.83 29.55 3.34
CA VAL A 29 -6.71 31.01 3.15
C VAL A 29 -5.54 31.59 3.95
N ASP A 30 -5.25 31.03 5.12
CA ASP A 30 -4.17 31.50 6.00
C ASP A 30 -3.56 30.35 6.82
N PRO A 31 -2.77 29.47 6.16
CA PRO A 31 -2.22 28.28 6.81
C PRO A 31 -1.13 28.60 7.85
N PHE A 32 -0.66 29.85 7.90
CA PHE A 32 0.42 30.29 8.79
C PHE A 32 -0.08 31.09 10.01
N SER A 33 -1.37 31.44 10.07
CA SER A 33 -1.96 32.07 11.25
C SER A 33 -2.03 31.13 12.46
N GLU A 34 -2.06 31.70 13.67
CA GLU A 34 -2.25 30.91 14.89
C GLU A 34 -3.61 30.19 14.92
N ASP A 35 -4.64 30.77 14.29
CA ASP A 35 -5.98 30.21 14.09
C ASP A 35 -6.09 29.35 12.82
N GLY A 36 -5.00 29.22 12.07
CA GLY A 36 -4.94 28.50 10.81
C GLY A 36 -5.01 26.99 10.97
N TYR A 37 -4.98 26.45 12.19
CA TYR A 37 -5.06 25.01 12.43
C TYR A 37 -6.50 24.58 12.71
N LEU A 38 -7.07 23.72 11.85
CA LEU A 38 -8.45 23.27 12.00
C LEU A 38 -8.52 22.00 12.86
N PRO A 39 -9.50 21.90 13.78
CA PRO A 39 -9.71 20.67 14.54
C PRO A 39 -10.20 19.54 13.61
N PRO A 40 -10.06 18.26 14.02
CA PRO A 40 -10.64 17.15 13.29
C PRO A 40 -12.15 17.31 13.17
N GLN A 41 -12.72 16.74 12.09
CA GLN A 41 -14.16 16.73 11.92
C GLN A 41 -14.81 15.95 13.07
N ARG A 42 -15.66 16.62 13.85
CA ARG A 42 -16.41 16.01 14.97
C ARG A 42 -17.81 15.53 14.57
N VAL A 43 -18.20 15.79 13.34
CA VAL A 43 -19.45 15.34 12.74
C VAL A 43 -19.08 14.64 11.45
N PHE A 44 -19.57 13.42 11.27
CA PHE A 44 -19.31 12.63 10.07
C PHE A 44 -20.09 13.19 8.88
N LYS A 45 -19.39 13.74 7.88
CA LYS A 45 -19.98 14.36 6.68
C LYS A 45 -19.22 13.97 5.41
N PRO A 46 -19.23 12.69 4.99
CA PRO A 46 -18.37 12.20 3.91
C PRO A 46 -18.65 12.83 2.53
N PHE A 47 -19.77 13.54 2.36
CA PHE A 47 -20.13 14.19 1.09
C PHE A 47 -20.28 15.71 1.20
N GLY A 48 -19.69 16.33 2.24
CA GLY A 48 -19.72 17.77 2.46
C GLY A 48 -21.14 18.31 2.64
N LYS A 49 -21.63 19.10 1.67
CA LYS A 49 -22.98 19.68 1.68
C LYS A 49 -24.10 18.67 1.35
N HIS A 50 -23.75 17.56 0.71
CA HIS A 50 -24.72 16.57 0.28
C HIS A 50 -25.11 15.62 1.41
N SER A 51 -26.36 15.15 1.38
CA SER A 51 -26.82 14.14 2.33
C SER A 51 -26.19 12.77 2.02
N THR A 52 -26.05 11.92 3.04
CA THR A 52 -25.65 10.52 2.88
C THR A 52 -26.51 9.77 1.86
N SER A 53 -27.83 10.00 1.88
CA SER A 53 -28.75 9.35 0.94
C SER A 53 -28.45 9.71 -0.51
N ALA A 54 -28.22 11.01 -0.79
CA ALA A 54 -27.94 11.48 -2.15
C ALA A 54 -26.59 10.95 -2.67
N GLY A 55 -25.56 10.95 -1.83
CA GLY A 55 -24.26 10.37 -2.20
C GLY A 55 -24.35 8.87 -2.48
N LEU A 56 -25.02 8.09 -1.62
CA LEU A 56 -25.21 6.65 -1.83
C LEU A 56 -26.08 6.33 -3.05
N GLU A 57 -27.11 7.14 -3.33
CA GLU A 57 -27.93 7.02 -4.54
C GLU A 57 -27.08 7.27 -5.80
N CYS A 58 -26.24 8.30 -5.79
CA CYS A 58 -25.31 8.57 -6.87
C CYS A 58 -24.36 7.38 -7.08
N ILE A 59 -23.65 6.93 -6.03
CA ILE A 59 -22.74 5.76 -6.12
C ILE A 59 -23.46 4.53 -6.69
N SER A 60 -24.70 4.27 -6.26
CA SER A 60 -25.50 3.15 -6.74
C SER A 60 -25.87 3.30 -8.22
N SER A 61 -26.25 4.52 -8.65
CA SER A 61 -26.57 4.82 -10.05
C SER A 61 -25.37 4.68 -10.99
N LEU A 62 -24.15 4.82 -10.46
CA LEU A 62 -22.88 4.54 -11.16
C LEU A 62 -22.55 3.04 -11.20
N GLY A 63 -23.40 2.16 -10.65
CA GLY A 63 -23.24 0.71 -10.73
C GLY A 63 -22.22 0.08 -9.78
N PHE A 64 -21.62 0.86 -8.86
CA PHE A 64 -20.76 0.31 -7.82
C PHE A 64 -21.56 -0.52 -6.82
N ASN A 65 -20.89 -1.49 -6.20
CA ASN A 65 -21.49 -2.39 -5.20
C ASN A 65 -20.65 -2.50 -3.91
N CYS A 66 -19.55 -1.74 -3.82
CA CYS A 66 -18.64 -1.73 -2.69
C CYS A 66 -18.28 -0.29 -2.32
N ILE A 67 -18.13 -0.02 -1.02
CA ILE A 67 -17.65 1.25 -0.49
C ILE A 67 -16.53 0.96 0.50
N ARG A 68 -15.35 1.53 0.26
CA ARG A 68 -14.30 1.64 1.29
C ARG A 68 -14.49 2.96 2.01
N LEU A 69 -15.01 2.88 3.22
CA LEU A 69 -15.42 4.01 4.05
C LEU A 69 -14.26 4.42 4.96
N LEU A 70 -13.67 5.57 4.67
CA LEU A 70 -12.55 6.12 5.42
C LEU A 70 -13.03 6.69 6.74
N ILE A 71 -12.44 6.22 7.83
CA ILE A 71 -12.59 6.79 9.17
C ILE A 71 -11.22 7.07 9.77
N PHE A 72 -11.16 8.07 10.66
CA PHE A 72 -9.90 8.56 11.22
C PHE A 72 -9.96 8.47 12.74
N LEU A 73 -8.97 7.84 13.37
CA LEU A 73 -8.95 7.72 14.83
C LEU A 73 -8.98 9.09 15.53
N GLU A 74 -8.36 10.11 14.94
CA GLU A 74 -8.44 11.48 15.45
C GLU A 74 -9.85 12.10 15.46
N ALA A 75 -10.74 11.62 14.58
CA ALA A 75 -12.14 12.04 14.53
C ALA A 75 -12.99 11.21 15.50
N CYS A 76 -12.69 9.92 15.66
CA CYS A 76 -13.36 8.99 16.55
C CYS A 76 -13.22 9.33 18.04
N PHE A 77 -12.15 10.03 18.43
CA PHE A 77 -11.86 10.34 19.84
C PHE A 77 -11.62 11.83 20.09
N THR A 78 -12.18 12.35 21.17
CA THR A 78 -11.92 13.72 21.66
C THR A 78 -10.46 13.86 22.12
N LEU A 79 -10.01 15.09 22.36
CA LEU A 79 -8.69 15.31 22.95
C LEU A 79 -8.57 14.71 24.37
N SER A 80 -9.69 14.59 25.09
CA SER A 80 -9.77 13.91 26.39
C SER A 80 -9.78 12.38 26.30
N GLY A 81 -9.70 11.79 25.10
CA GLY A 81 -9.72 10.33 24.92
C GLY A 81 -11.10 9.70 25.01
N GLU A 82 -12.16 10.51 25.09
CA GLU A 82 -13.54 10.04 25.05
C GLU A 82 -13.98 9.78 23.61
N VAL A 83 -14.92 8.86 23.42
CA VAL A 83 -15.49 8.59 22.09
C VAL A 83 -16.29 9.80 21.62
N ALA A 84 -16.06 10.23 20.38
CA ALA A 84 -16.85 11.26 19.73
C ALA A 84 -18.16 10.67 19.20
N ASP A 85 -19.16 10.54 20.07
CA ASP A 85 -20.43 9.85 19.77
C ASP A 85 -21.08 10.33 18.48
N SER A 86 -21.17 11.65 18.24
CA SER A 86 -21.80 12.18 17.03
C SER A 86 -21.07 11.79 15.73
N TYR A 87 -19.76 11.56 15.78
CA TYR A 87 -19.01 11.09 14.62
C TYR A 87 -19.29 9.60 14.39
N ILE A 88 -19.18 8.77 15.43
CA ILE A 88 -19.41 7.32 15.35
C ILE A 88 -20.87 6.99 14.98
N ASP A 89 -21.83 7.73 15.52
CA ASP A 89 -23.24 7.58 15.18
C ASP A 89 -23.47 7.91 13.69
N GLY A 90 -22.83 8.95 13.16
CA GLY A 90 -22.89 9.25 11.73
C GLY A 90 -22.25 8.18 10.85
N VAL A 91 -21.13 7.57 11.28
CA VAL A 91 -20.53 6.41 10.60
C VAL A 91 -21.49 5.23 10.58
N GLY A 92 -22.13 4.92 11.70
CA GLY A 92 -23.10 3.82 11.77
C GLY A 92 -24.37 4.08 10.94
N ASP A 93 -24.86 5.32 10.90
CA ASP A 93 -25.98 5.72 10.03
C ASP A 93 -25.64 5.51 8.56
N PHE A 94 -24.40 5.84 8.18
CA PHE A 94 -23.91 5.60 6.83
C PHE A 94 -23.88 4.12 6.49
N ILE A 95 -23.29 3.28 7.34
CA ILE A 95 -23.17 1.84 7.11
C ILE A 95 -24.56 1.21 6.93
N LEU A 96 -25.51 1.51 7.82
CA LEU A 96 -26.89 1.03 7.71
C LEU A 96 -27.57 1.51 6.41
N ALA A 97 -27.37 2.77 6.03
CA ALA A 97 -27.92 3.32 4.79
C ALA A 97 -27.29 2.67 3.55
N ALA A 98 -26.01 2.34 3.58
CA ALA A 98 -25.29 1.66 2.51
C ALA A 98 -25.77 0.19 2.38
N HIS A 99 -25.87 -0.53 3.49
CA HIS A 99 -26.41 -1.89 3.54
C HIS A 99 -27.84 -1.99 3.02
N SER A 100 -28.69 -1.01 3.36
CA SER A 100 -30.07 -0.96 2.84
C SER A 100 -30.16 -0.87 1.30
N ARG A 101 -29.06 -0.50 0.64
CA ARG A 101 -28.91 -0.41 -0.82
C ARG A 101 -28.09 -1.57 -1.41
N GLY A 102 -27.66 -2.53 -0.58
CA GLY A 102 -26.91 -3.71 -1.01
C GLY A 102 -25.41 -3.47 -1.22
N PHE A 103 -24.85 -2.39 -0.68
CA PHE A 103 -23.41 -2.18 -0.70
C PHE A 103 -22.69 -3.10 0.28
N PHE A 104 -21.55 -3.63 -0.15
CA PHE A 104 -20.52 -4.18 0.73
C PHE A 104 -19.70 -3.02 1.30
N VAL A 105 -19.55 -2.92 2.63
CA VAL A 105 -18.85 -1.81 3.28
C VAL A 105 -17.56 -2.29 3.95
N VAL A 106 -16.44 -1.77 3.47
CA VAL A 106 -15.13 -1.89 4.14
C VAL A 106 -14.97 -0.67 5.04
N LEU A 107 -14.79 -0.87 6.34
CA LEU A 107 -14.45 0.19 7.29
C LEU A 107 -12.93 0.34 7.34
N ASP A 108 -12.41 1.43 6.82
CA ASP A 108 -10.97 1.69 6.70
C ASP A 108 -10.48 2.66 7.78
N PHE A 109 -9.56 2.18 8.63
CA PHE A 109 -8.86 3.01 9.61
C PHE A 109 -7.72 3.78 8.95
N HIS A 110 -8.14 4.79 8.20
CA HIS A 110 -7.32 5.52 7.27
C HIS A 110 -6.31 6.43 7.99
N GLN A 111 -5.13 6.56 7.38
CA GLN A 111 -4.13 7.54 7.73
C GLN A 111 -3.34 7.94 6.50
N ASP A 112 -2.88 9.17 6.48
CA ASP A 112 -1.84 9.62 5.57
C ASP A 112 -0.85 10.44 6.37
N ASN A 113 0.44 10.21 6.15
CA ASN A 113 1.48 10.95 6.86
C ASN A 113 1.30 10.94 8.40
N PHE A 114 0.76 9.84 8.94
CA PHE A 114 0.56 9.55 10.37
C PHE A 114 -0.47 10.43 11.08
N SER A 115 -0.32 11.75 11.09
CA SER A 115 -1.16 12.67 11.88
C SER A 115 -1.18 14.08 11.31
N ARG A 116 -2.31 14.78 11.52
CA ARG A 116 -2.48 16.21 11.22
C ARG A 116 -1.42 17.13 11.81
N ARG A 117 -0.76 16.79 12.92
CA ARG A 117 0.33 17.60 13.49
C ARG A 117 1.59 17.61 12.62
N LEU A 118 1.76 16.53 11.89
CA LEU A 118 2.81 16.37 10.90
C LEU A 118 2.38 16.89 9.53
N GLY A 119 1.17 17.46 9.43
CA GLY A 119 0.61 17.86 8.15
C GLY A 119 -0.04 16.71 7.41
N GLY A 120 -0.35 15.59 8.09
CA GLY A 120 -1.08 14.39 7.66
C GLY A 120 -2.58 14.34 8.01
N SER A 121 -3.12 13.13 8.09
CA SER A 121 -4.43 12.78 8.67
C SER A 121 -4.39 11.38 9.30
N GLY A 122 -5.36 11.02 10.17
CA GLY A 122 -5.49 9.65 10.70
C GLY A 122 -5.36 9.52 12.20
N LEU A 123 -4.12 9.50 12.71
CA LEU A 123 -3.86 9.20 14.12
C LEU A 123 -4.05 10.43 15.03
N ALA A 124 -4.70 10.20 16.17
CA ALA A 124 -4.90 11.20 17.23
C ALA A 124 -3.58 11.62 17.90
N ASP A 125 -3.58 12.78 18.57
CA ASP A 125 -2.39 13.35 19.23
C ASP A 125 -1.73 12.42 20.27
N VAL A 126 -2.48 11.47 20.86
CA VAL A 126 -1.93 10.49 21.81
C VAL A 126 -0.85 9.59 21.20
N PHE A 127 -0.92 9.33 19.89
CA PHE A 127 0.05 8.51 19.17
C PHE A 127 1.38 9.24 18.92
N LEU A 128 1.41 10.55 19.14
CA LEU A 128 2.60 11.37 18.97
C LEU A 128 3.43 11.43 20.26
N PRO A 129 4.76 11.53 20.15
CA PRO A 129 5.60 12.00 21.23
C PRO A 129 5.10 13.34 21.76
N THR A 130 5.25 13.58 23.07
CA THR A 130 4.80 14.80 23.74
C THR A 130 5.31 16.06 23.05
N SER A 131 6.57 16.03 22.57
CA SER A 131 7.21 17.14 21.87
C SER A 131 6.60 17.48 20.50
N LEU A 132 5.79 16.59 19.92
CA LEU A 132 5.17 16.75 18.60
C LEU A 132 3.66 17.02 18.65
N ARG A 133 3.02 16.96 19.82
CA ARG A 133 1.56 17.19 19.96
C ARG A 133 1.12 18.62 19.64
N THR A 134 2.04 19.57 19.69
CA THR A 134 1.81 20.96 19.28
C THR A 134 2.48 21.29 17.95
N ALA A 135 3.03 20.30 17.25
CA ALA A 135 3.68 20.52 15.97
C ALA A 135 2.65 21.04 14.95
N ARG A 136 3.11 22.00 14.14
CA ARG A 136 2.37 22.57 13.02
C ARG A 136 3.29 22.52 11.81
N THR A 137 3.21 21.43 11.08
CA THR A 137 4.03 21.25 9.88
C THR A 137 3.29 21.80 8.68
N VAL A 138 3.78 22.92 8.16
CA VAL A 138 3.45 23.38 6.82
C VAL A 138 4.73 23.27 6.00
N PHE A 139 4.74 22.39 4.99
CA PHE A 139 5.95 22.11 4.21
C PHE A 139 6.38 23.33 3.39
N LYS A 140 7.70 23.53 3.27
CA LYS A 140 8.32 24.54 2.39
C LYS A 140 9.44 23.85 1.60
N GLY A 141 9.35 23.75 0.27
CA GLY A 141 10.47 23.30 -0.58
C GLY A 141 10.22 22.11 -1.53
N LEU A 142 11.30 21.66 -2.19
CA LEU A 142 11.42 20.70 -3.32
C LEU A 142 10.20 19.78 -3.56
N GLY A 143 9.19 20.28 -4.27
CA GLY A 143 7.98 19.53 -4.62
C GLY A 143 7.04 19.35 -3.44
N GLU A 144 6.20 20.35 -3.20
CA GLU A 144 5.22 20.45 -2.10
C GLU A 144 4.03 19.47 -2.24
N SER A 145 4.30 18.25 -2.70
CA SER A 145 3.36 17.13 -2.73
C SER A 145 3.36 16.44 -1.36
N TRP A 146 2.20 16.21 -0.77
CA TRP A 146 2.04 15.43 0.48
C TRP A 146 2.79 14.08 0.43
N GLY A 147 2.87 13.46 -0.75
CA GLY A 147 3.55 12.18 -0.96
C GLY A 147 5.08 12.21 -0.80
N SER A 148 5.72 13.39 -0.78
CA SER A 148 7.17 13.55 -0.57
C SER A 148 7.55 13.72 0.90
N GLN A 149 6.57 13.92 1.79
CA GLN A 149 6.83 14.09 3.22
C GLN A 149 7.58 12.88 3.82
N PRO A 150 7.21 11.63 3.50
CA PRO A 150 7.98 10.48 3.95
C PRO A 150 9.44 10.54 3.54
N LEU A 151 9.83 11.22 2.45
CA LEU A 151 11.23 11.30 2.00
C LEU A 151 12.11 12.21 2.85
N THR A 152 11.54 13.15 3.62
CA THR A 152 12.34 14.26 4.17
C THR A 152 12.05 14.62 5.63
N ASP A 153 10.89 14.24 6.19
CA ASP A 153 10.53 14.63 7.55
C ASP A 153 10.98 13.62 8.62
N ARG A 154 12.04 13.95 9.35
CA ARG A 154 12.53 13.12 10.47
C ARG A 154 11.51 12.90 11.58
N ARG A 155 10.57 13.84 11.78
CA ARG A 155 9.52 13.72 12.81
C ARG A 155 8.51 12.65 12.42
N TYR A 156 8.20 12.58 11.14
CA TYR A 156 7.39 11.52 10.55
C TYR A 156 8.03 10.14 10.75
N TRP A 157 9.33 10.00 10.43
CA TRP A 157 10.06 8.75 10.68
C TRP A 157 10.05 8.34 12.14
N THR A 158 10.29 9.31 13.03
CA THR A 158 10.30 9.07 14.48
C THR A 158 8.97 8.48 14.96
N CYS A 159 7.84 8.97 14.44
CA CYS A 159 6.52 8.46 14.82
C CYS A 159 6.30 7.02 14.35
N TRP A 160 6.62 6.71 13.10
CA TRP A 160 6.51 5.34 12.59
C TRP A 160 7.48 4.37 13.24
N THR A 161 8.74 4.75 13.47
CA THR A 161 9.69 3.90 14.19
C THR A 161 9.16 3.57 15.58
N ARG A 162 8.63 4.57 16.32
CA ARG A 162 8.02 4.32 17.64
C ARG A 162 6.80 3.41 17.56
N PHE A 163 5.96 3.56 16.53
CA PHE A 163 4.81 2.70 16.32
C PHE A 163 5.23 1.25 16.05
N TRP A 164 6.18 1.01 15.15
CA TRP A 164 6.66 -0.33 14.82
C TRP A 164 7.49 -0.99 15.92
N ASP A 165 8.25 -0.20 16.68
CA ASP A 165 8.96 -0.65 17.88
C ASP A 165 8.01 -0.81 19.09
N ASN A 166 6.73 -0.53 18.88
CA ASN A 166 5.66 -0.65 19.85
C ASN A 166 5.98 0.03 21.19
N VAL A 167 6.50 1.26 21.09
CA VAL A 167 6.91 2.04 22.26
C VAL A 167 5.70 2.38 23.12
N LEU A 168 5.87 2.43 24.45
CA LEU A 168 4.84 2.90 25.37
C LEU A 168 4.39 4.32 25.00
N ALA A 169 3.08 4.55 24.85
CA ALA A 169 2.56 5.88 24.58
C ALA A 169 2.96 6.86 25.70
N ASP A 170 3.33 8.07 25.30
CA ASP A 170 3.60 9.16 26.24
C ASP A 170 2.30 9.51 26.98
N GLU A 171 2.40 9.86 28.26
CA GLU A 171 1.23 10.16 29.09
C GLU A 171 0.39 11.30 28.48
N MET A 172 -0.93 11.08 28.40
CA MET A 172 -1.91 12.06 27.95
C MET A 172 -3.18 11.85 28.78
N ALA A 173 -3.67 12.91 29.41
CA ALA A 173 -4.84 12.82 30.29
C ALA A 173 -6.05 12.23 29.54
N GLY A 174 -6.73 11.27 30.18
CA GLY A 174 -7.92 10.61 29.64
C GLY A 174 -7.65 9.47 28.62
N TRP A 175 -6.38 9.25 28.25
CA TRP A 175 -5.99 8.12 27.41
C TRP A 175 -5.34 6.99 28.21
N PRO A 176 -5.57 5.72 27.83
CA PRO A 176 -4.87 4.61 28.45
C PRO A 176 -3.39 4.61 28.06
N ARG A 177 -2.52 4.33 29.03
CA ARG A 177 -1.07 4.23 28.82
C ARG A 177 -0.71 2.83 28.34
N LEU A 178 -0.89 2.61 27.03
CA LEU A 178 -0.58 1.37 26.34
C LEU A 178 0.59 1.56 25.36
N PRO A 179 1.31 0.49 24.98
CA PRO A 179 2.19 0.59 23.83
C PRO A 179 1.40 0.87 22.54
N LEU A 180 2.05 1.56 21.60
CA LEU A 180 1.35 2.31 20.54
C LEU A 180 0.48 1.42 19.63
N GLN A 181 0.88 0.17 19.37
CA GLN A 181 0.07 -0.74 18.58
C GLN A 181 -1.12 -1.27 19.36
N GLU A 182 -0.95 -1.62 20.63
CA GLU A 182 -2.06 -2.00 21.51
C GLU A 182 -3.02 -0.82 21.69
N LEU A 183 -2.52 0.41 21.78
CA LEU A 183 -3.36 1.60 21.82
C LEU A 183 -4.18 1.74 20.54
N TYR A 184 -3.57 1.54 19.37
CA TYR A 184 -4.25 1.60 18.07
C TYR A 184 -5.38 0.57 18.00
N VAL A 185 -5.06 -0.68 18.30
CA VAL A 185 -6.01 -1.80 18.30
C VAL A 185 -7.12 -1.62 19.35
N HIS A 186 -6.77 -1.08 20.52
CA HIS A 186 -7.74 -0.71 21.54
C HIS A 186 -8.74 0.33 21.01
N CYS A 187 -8.24 1.37 20.33
CA CYS A 187 -9.09 2.40 19.72
C CYS A 187 -10.04 1.81 18.67
N MET A 188 -9.53 0.96 17.77
CA MET A 188 -10.37 0.25 16.79
C MET A 188 -11.46 -0.57 17.47
N SER A 189 -11.10 -1.32 18.53
CA SER A 189 -12.04 -2.16 19.28
C SER A 189 -13.12 -1.35 19.98
N VAL A 190 -12.77 -0.17 20.53
CA VAL A 190 -13.75 0.76 21.12
C VAL A 190 -14.72 1.28 20.07
N VAL A 191 -14.22 1.71 18.91
CA VAL A 191 -15.05 2.15 17.77
C VAL A 191 -16.00 1.05 17.34
N LEU A 192 -15.48 -0.17 17.14
CA LEU A 192 -16.29 -1.31 16.70
C LEU A 192 -17.38 -1.68 17.70
N ARG A 193 -17.05 -1.77 19.01
CA ARG A 193 -18.06 -2.07 20.04
C ARG A 193 -19.15 -1.00 20.09
N LYS A 194 -18.80 0.27 19.91
CA LYS A 194 -19.79 1.36 19.85
C LYS A 194 -20.71 1.20 18.64
N LEU A 195 -20.16 0.88 17.47
CA LEU A 195 -20.96 0.59 16.28
C LEU A 195 -21.89 -0.62 16.49
N TYR A 196 -21.38 -1.71 17.07
CA TYR A 196 -22.12 -2.96 17.28
C TYR A 196 -23.11 -2.91 18.44
N ALA A 197 -23.03 -1.88 19.30
CA ALA A 197 -24.08 -1.60 20.27
C ALA A 197 -25.40 -1.14 19.61
N ARG A 198 -25.38 -0.86 18.30
CA ARG A 198 -26.55 -0.47 17.52
C ARG A 198 -27.19 -1.68 16.88
N ASP A 199 -28.50 -1.84 17.10
CA ASP A 199 -29.26 -2.98 16.59
C ASP A 199 -29.15 -3.14 15.07
N GLY A 200 -28.77 -4.34 14.63
CA GLY A 200 -28.72 -4.72 13.22
C GLY A 200 -27.52 -4.17 12.45
N LEU A 201 -26.61 -3.42 13.08
CA LEU A 201 -25.40 -2.95 12.44
C LEU A 201 -24.33 -4.05 12.45
N PHE A 202 -23.74 -4.30 11.29
CA PHE A 202 -22.52 -5.09 11.14
C PHE A 202 -21.57 -4.39 10.16
N VAL A 203 -20.32 -4.82 10.11
CA VAL A 203 -19.32 -4.32 9.16
C VAL A 203 -18.86 -5.51 8.31
N ASP A 204 -18.88 -5.38 6.98
CA ASP A 204 -18.54 -6.49 6.07
C ASP A 204 -17.04 -6.78 6.09
N ALA A 205 -16.21 -5.73 6.13
CA ALA A 205 -14.76 -5.84 6.19
C ALA A 205 -14.14 -4.69 7.00
N ILE A 206 -12.99 -4.95 7.63
CA ILE A 206 -12.15 -3.91 8.24
C ILE A 206 -10.82 -3.88 7.49
N ASP A 207 -10.45 -2.69 7.02
CA ASP A 207 -9.08 -2.39 6.62
C ASP A 207 -8.31 -1.94 7.86
N ILE A 208 -7.31 -2.73 8.27
CA ILE A 208 -6.72 -2.58 9.60
C ILE A 208 -5.88 -1.31 9.68
N ILE A 209 -5.12 -1.00 8.64
CA ILE A 209 -4.29 0.21 8.57
C ILE A 209 -4.01 0.55 7.11
N ASN A 210 -4.42 1.74 6.70
CA ASN A 210 -4.09 2.27 5.37
C ASN A 210 -2.59 2.50 5.23
N GLU A 211 -2.00 2.05 4.13
CA GLU A 211 -0.61 2.30 3.70
C GLU A 211 0.39 2.28 4.85
N PRO A 212 0.56 1.13 5.55
CA PRO A 212 1.52 1.06 6.66
C PRO A 212 2.89 1.47 6.14
N CYS A 213 3.46 2.53 6.73
CA CYS A 213 4.68 3.12 6.21
C CYS A 213 5.91 2.51 6.87
N LEU A 214 6.92 2.23 6.06
CA LEU A 214 8.22 1.80 6.54
C LEU A 214 9.23 2.96 6.48
N PRO A 215 9.52 3.63 7.61
CA PRO A 215 10.30 4.87 7.61
C PRO A 215 11.74 4.67 7.10
N GLU A 216 12.31 3.47 7.24
CA GLU A 216 13.65 3.15 6.78
C GLU A 216 13.80 3.26 5.26
N ILE A 217 12.72 3.04 4.48
CA ILE A 217 12.72 3.12 2.99
C ILE A 217 13.18 4.51 2.57
N PHE A 218 12.68 5.50 3.28
CA PHE A 218 12.80 6.89 2.90
C PHE A 218 14.05 7.57 3.46
N ALA A 219 14.61 7.04 4.54
CA ALA A 219 15.87 7.53 5.11
C ALA A 219 17.12 7.11 4.31
N ALA A 220 16.94 6.51 3.11
CA ALA A 220 18.00 5.84 2.34
C ALA A 220 18.79 4.78 3.14
N GLN A 221 18.20 4.28 4.25
CA GLN A 221 18.82 3.29 5.13
C GLN A 221 18.78 1.87 4.53
N PHE A 222 17.98 1.68 3.47
CA PHE A 222 17.90 0.42 2.70
C PHE A 222 19.17 0.03 1.97
N ILE A 223 20.10 0.96 1.81
CA ILE A 223 21.42 0.65 1.25
C ILE A 223 22.18 -0.33 2.18
N PHE A 224 21.71 -0.63 3.41
CA PHE A 224 22.54 -1.28 4.43
C PHE A 224 22.04 -2.55 5.15
N SER A 225 20.79 -3.05 5.03
CA SER A 225 20.47 -4.36 5.68
C SER A 225 19.19 -5.11 5.25
N PRO A 226 19.29 -6.25 4.54
CA PRO A 226 18.18 -7.20 4.32
C PRO A 226 17.54 -7.75 5.60
N TRP A 227 18.27 -7.73 6.72
CA TRP A 227 17.79 -8.23 8.01
C TRP A 227 16.72 -7.32 8.63
N GLN A 228 16.86 -6.00 8.48
CA GLN A 228 15.89 -5.02 8.99
C GLN A 228 14.55 -5.13 8.26
N ILE A 229 14.58 -5.40 6.95
CA ILE A 229 13.38 -5.63 6.13
C ILE A 229 12.59 -6.83 6.66
N ARG A 230 13.29 -7.93 6.94
CA ARG A 230 12.67 -9.14 7.49
C ARG A 230 12.05 -8.87 8.86
N ALA A 231 12.77 -8.18 9.74
CA ALA A 231 12.28 -7.85 11.07
C ALA A 231 11.02 -6.97 11.01
N ARG A 232 11.01 -5.95 10.13
CA ARG A 232 9.85 -5.07 9.95
C ARG A 232 8.64 -5.79 9.37
N ARG A 233 8.85 -6.71 8.42
CA ARG A 233 7.79 -7.63 7.94
C ARG A 233 7.20 -8.46 9.09
N GLU A 234 8.06 -9.07 9.90
CA GLU A 234 7.61 -9.87 11.05
C GLU A 234 6.81 -9.00 12.03
N GLN A 235 7.22 -7.75 12.27
CA GLN A 235 6.47 -6.79 13.09
C GLN A 235 5.09 -6.43 12.52
N LEU A 236 4.96 -6.26 11.20
CA LEU A 236 3.67 -6.00 10.57
C LEU A 236 2.71 -7.20 10.71
N ILE A 237 3.22 -8.41 10.51
CA ILE A 237 2.41 -9.63 10.73
C ILE A 237 2.00 -9.75 12.20
N ASP A 238 2.92 -9.49 13.13
CA ASP A 238 2.62 -9.52 14.56
C ASP A 238 1.59 -8.46 14.95
N PHE A 239 1.65 -7.29 14.31
CA PHE A 239 0.63 -6.24 14.47
C PHE A 239 -0.74 -6.72 13.99
N TYR A 240 -0.83 -7.35 12.82
CA TYR A 240 -2.08 -7.92 12.33
C TYR A 240 -2.62 -9.02 13.24
N ILE A 241 -1.77 -9.90 13.78
CA ILE A 241 -2.19 -10.90 14.77
C ILE A 241 -2.81 -10.22 16.00
N ARG A 242 -2.16 -9.18 16.55
CA ARG A 242 -2.70 -8.40 17.68
C ARG A 242 -4.06 -7.78 17.33
N ALA A 243 -4.14 -7.08 16.20
CA ALA A 243 -5.35 -6.41 15.75
C ALA A 243 -6.52 -7.38 15.57
N ILE A 244 -6.30 -8.48 14.83
CA ILE A 244 -7.32 -9.49 14.56
C ILE A 244 -7.78 -10.17 15.86
N THR A 245 -6.86 -10.49 16.77
CA THR A 245 -7.20 -11.10 18.07
C THR A 245 -8.19 -10.23 18.85
N ASP A 246 -7.91 -8.94 19.00
CA ASP A 246 -8.76 -8.02 19.76
C ASP A 246 -10.07 -7.70 19.02
N LEU A 247 -10.05 -7.61 17.69
CA LEU A 247 -11.26 -7.41 16.88
C LEU A 247 -12.19 -8.62 16.94
N GLU A 248 -11.66 -9.85 16.92
CA GLU A 248 -12.45 -11.07 17.15
C GLU A 248 -13.10 -11.06 18.54
N GLN A 249 -12.37 -10.61 19.58
CA GLN A 249 -12.91 -10.47 20.94
C GLN A 249 -13.96 -9.35 21.03
N ALA A 250 -13.82 -8.29 20.23
CA ALA A 250 -14.82 -7.23 20.10
C ALA A 250 -16.06 -7.66 19.29
N GLY A 251 -16.08 -8.90 18.77
CA GLY A 251 -17.21 -9.49 18.07
C GLY A 251 -17.19 -9.31 16.55
N PHE A 252 -16.08 -8.84 15.96
CA PHE A 252 -15.97 -8.73 14.51
C PHE A 252 -15.99 -10.11 13.84
N ARG A 253 -16.83 -10.28 12.80
CA ARG A 253 -16.97 -11.53 12.05
C ARG A 253 -16.85 -11.38 10.54
N GLY A 254 -16.53 -10.18 10.06
CA GLY A 254 -16.34 -9.88 8.63
C GLY A 254 -14.94 -10.24 8.11
N TYR A 255 -14.59 -9.69 6.96
CA TYR A 255 -13.27 -9.86 6.33
C TYR A 255 -12.22 -8.91 6.91
N TYR A 256 -10.96 -9.35 6.93
CA TYR A 256 -9.81 -8.53 7.28
C TYR A 256 -9.04 -8.19 6.02
N PHE A 257 -9.00 -6.90 5.70
CA PHE A 257 -8.21 -6.37 4.60
C PHE A 257 -6.83 -6.05 5.18
N LEU A 258 -5.80 -6.73 4.64
CA LEU A 258 -4.43 -6.68 5.14
C LEU A 258 -3.52 -6.10 4.04
N GLU A 259 -3.09 -4.87 4.26
CA GLU A 259 -2.19 -4.19 3.34
C GLU A 259 -0.73 -4.63 3.57
N PRO A 260 0.10 -4.78 2.53
CA PRO A 260 1.55 -4.88 2.70
C PRO A 260 2.12 -3.53 3.18
N PHE A 261 3.41 -3.48 3.54
CA PHE A 261 4.12 -2.19 3.53
C PHE A 261 4.07 -1.66 2.10
N ASN A 262 3.18 -0.70 1.86
CA ASN A 262 2.94 -0.15 0.55
C ASN A 262 3.20 1.34 0.63
N TYR A 263 4.07 1.80 -0.26
CA TYR A 263 4.07 3.18 -0.68
C TYR A 263 4.22 3.11 -2.18
N ASP A 264 3.11 3.07 -2.91
CA ASP A 264 3.16 2.81 -4.36
C ASP A 264 3.92 3.90 -5.13
N VAL A 265 4.10 5.09 -4.53
CA VAL A 265 5.01 6.12 -5.07
C VAL A 265 6.48 5.68 -5.09
N SER A 266 6.85 4.61 -4.36
CA SER A 266 8.17 4.01 -4.37
C SER A 266 8.38 3.04 -5.53
N CYS A 267 7.82 3.29 -6.72
CA CYS A 267 8.08 2.53 -7.94
C CYS A 267 9.58 2.38 -8.28
N LEU A 268 10.41 3.29 -7.75
CA LEU A 268 11.87 3.26 -7.85
C LEU A 268 12.50 2.12 -7.03
N MET A 269 11.82 1.66 -5.99
CA MET A 269 12.28 0.64 -5.06
C MET A 269 11.34 -0.56 -5.18
N ARG A 270 11.77 -1.61 -5.89
CA ARG A 270 11.02 -2.84 -6.22
C ARG A 270 10.57 -3.70 -5.01
N PHE A 271 10.35 -3.10 -3.85
CA PHE A 271 10.09 -3.77 -2.59
C PHE A 271 8.68 -3.45 -2.12
N ALA A 272 7.69 -4.22 -2.59
CA ALA A 272 6.58 -4.52 -1.72
C ALA A 272 7.12 -5.55 -0.71
N ILE A 273 7.29 -5.14 0.54
CA ILE A 273 7.72 -6.06 1.59
C ILE A 273 6.50 -6.90 1.93
N GLY A 274 6.49 -8.10 1.34
CA GLY A 274 5.38 -9.02 1.33
C GLY A 274 4.91 -9.45 2.71
N LEU A 275 3.68 -9.94 2.78
CA LEU A 275 3.10 -10.58 3.95
C LEU A 275 3.35 -12.11 3.93
N ASP A 276 4.56 -12.54 3.58
CA ASP A 276 4.90 -13.96 3.41
C ASP A 276 4.55 -14.78 4.67
N GLY A 277 3.79 -15.86 4.50
CA GLY A 277 3.31 -16.71 5.59
C GLY A 277 2.32 -16.05 6.55
N CYS A 278 1.82 -14.84 6.27
CA CYS A 278 0.96 -14.08 7.19
C CYS A 278 -0.29 -14.87 7.59
N CYS A 279 -1.01 -15.45 6.63
CA CYS A 279 -2.22 -16.22 6.93
C CYS A 279 -1.94 -17.45 7.81
N ASP A 280 -0.82 -18.15 7.59
CA ASP A 280 -0.44 -19.29 8.43
C ASP A 280 -0.14 -18.84 9.85
N ARG A 281 0.64 -17.77 10.02
CA ARG A 281 0.98 -17.22 11.34
C ARG A 281 -0.26 -16.72 12.10
N ILE A 282 -1.23 -16.11 11.41
CA ILE A 282 -2.50 -15.70 12.03
C ILE A 282 -3.30 -16.93 12.46
N CYS A 283 -3.45 -17.95 11.60
CA CYS A 283 -4.14 -19.19 11.95
C CYS A 283 -3.45 -19.96 13.08
N GLU A 284 -2.12 -19.93 13.16
CA GLU A 284 -1.36 -20.52 14.27
C GLU A 284 -1.65 -19.80 15.60
N ALA A 285 -1.71 -18.46 15.57
CA ALA A 285 -2.00 -17.65 16.74
C ALA A 285 -3.48 -17.70 17.16
N ILE A 286 -4.39 -17.88 16.20
CA ILE A 286 -5.85 -17.88 16.39
C ILE A 286 -6.45 -19.11 15.70
N PRO A 287 -6.33 -20.33 16.28
CA PRO A 287 -6.66 -21.58 15.58
C PRO A 287 -8.09 -21.71 15.03
N GLU A 288 -9.05 -21.01 15.63
CA GLU A 288 -10.46 -21.06 15.26
C GLU A 288 -10.83 -20.08 14.13
N ILE A 289 -9.90 -19.23 13.68
CA ILE A 289 -10.19 -18.23 12.66
C ILE A 289 -10.30 -18.86 11.27
N ASP A 290 -11.32 -18.46 10.53
CA ASP A 290 -11.45 -18.87 9.13
C ASP A 290 -10.46 -18.10 8.26
N ARG A 291 -9.48 -18.82 7.70
CA ARG A 291 -8.47 -18.30 6.77
C ARG A 291 -9.09 -17.57 5.56
N GLN A 292 -10.29 -17.94 5.13
CA GLN A 292 -10.96 -17.29 3.99
C GLN A 292 -11.37 -15.84 4.28
N ARG A 293 -11.32 -15.41 5.56
CA ARG A 293 -11.62 -14.04 5.96
C ARG A 293 -10.44 -13.09 5.72
N PHE A 294 -9.24 -13.58 5.41
CA PHE A 294 -8.09 -12.73 5.11
C PHE A 294 -8.04 -12.37 3.64
N VAL A 295 -7.95 -11.07 3.36
CA VAL A 295 -7.91 -10.50 2.01
C VAL A 295 -6.62 -9.70 1.86
N PHE A 296 -5.83 -10.03 0.85
CA PHE A 296 -4.63 -9.25 0.51
C PHE A 296 -5.04 -7.98 -0.23
N THR A 297 -4.71 -6.82 0.31
CA THR A 297 -5.24 -5.53 -0.17
C THR A 297 -4.15 -4.54 -0.55
N PRO A 298 -3.37 -4.79 -1.60
CA PRO A 298 -2.42 -3.80 -2.10
C PRO A 298 -3.14 -2.62 -2.76
N HIS A 299 -2.45 -1.49 -2.86
CA HIS A 299 -2.85 -0.39 -3.73
C HIS A 299 -2.25 -0.56 -5.11
N CYS A 300 -2.69 0.22 -6.09
CA CYS A 300 -2.11 0.25 -7.42
C CYS A 300 -2.04 1.67 -7.97
N TYR A 301 -1.06 2.43 -7.51
CA TYR A 301 -0.71 3.73 -8.09
C TYR A 301 0.46 3.59 -9.10
N GLN A 302 0.32 4.18 -10.28
CA GLN A 302 1.39 4.28 -11.28
C GLN A 302 1.74 5.76 -11.50
N PRO A 303 2.99 6.20 -11.27
CA PRO A 303 3.37 7.59 -11.43
C PRO A 303 3.36 8.04 -12.90
N LEU A 304 3.23 9.35 -13.11
CA LEU A 304 3.34 9.98 -14.42
C LEU A 304 4.72 9.75 -15.05
N LYS A 305 4.71 9.52 -16.37
CA LYS A 305 5.84 9.05 -17.19
C LYS A 305 6.22 7.62 -16.81
N ARG A 306 6.77 6.84 -17.74
CA ARG A 306 7.09 5.41 -17.58
C ARG A 306 8.18 5.08 -16.52
N LEU A 307 8.32 5.92 -15.50
CA LEU A 307 9.20 5.80 -14.35
C LEU A 307 8.57 4.84 -13.33
N GLY A 308 8.61 3.55 -13.62
CA GLY A 308 8.06 2.53 -12.74
C GLY A 308 7.82 1.21 -13.43
N PRO A 309 7.46 0.16 -12.67
CA PRO A 309 7.02 -1.09 -13.27
C PRO A 309 5.74 -0.87 -14.09
N SER A 310 5.57 -1.64 -15.18
CA SER A 310 4.28 -1.69 -15.87
C SER A 310 3.19 -2.24 -14.93
N ILE A 311 1.92 -1.92 -15.22
CA ILE A 311 0.78 -2.53 -14.53
C ILE A 311 0.86 -4.06 -14.50
N ASP A 312 1.28 -4.68 -15.61
CA ASP A 312 1.47 -6.13 -15.64
C ASP A 312 2.46 -6.57 -14.57
N ARG A 313 3.63 -5.92 -14.48
CA ARG A 313 4.64 -6.28 -13.50
C ARG A 313 4.16 -6.05 -12.06
N MET A 314 3.41 -4.98 -11.80
CA MET A 314 2.82 -4.72 -10.48
C MET A 314 1.84 -5.83 -10.09
N VAL A 315 0.87 -6.14 -10.96
CA VAL A 315 -0.13 -7.18 -10.68
C VAL A 315 0.52 -8.55 -10.53
N HIS A 316 1.49 -8.91 -11.36
CA HIS A 316 2.24 -10.17 -11.18
C HIS A 316 2.99 -10.21 -9.84
N ASN A 317 3.54 -9.09 -9.38
CA ASN A 317 4.15 -9.03 -8.05
C ASN A 317 3.11 -9.23 -6.95
N TYR A 318 1.97 -8.53 -7.01
CA TYR A 318 0.91 -8.70 -6.03
C TYR A 318 0.38 -10.12 -5.97
N MET A 319 0.20 -10.80 -7.11
CA MET A 319 -0.17 -12.22 -7.13
C MET A 319 0.86 -13.12 -6.44
N ARG A 320 2.16 -12.89 -6.67
CA ARG A 320 3.22 -13.63 -5.97
C ARG A 320 3.18 -13.39 -4.47
N LEU A 321 2.91 -12.15 -4.03
CA LEU A 321 2.79 -11.80 -2.62
C LEU A 321 1.53 -12.36 -1.97
N GLN A 322 0.40 -12.35 -2.68
CA GLN A 322 -0.84 -13.00 -2.28
C GLN A 322 -0.58 -14.49 -2.02
N GLU A 323 0.06 -15.19 -2.98
CA GLU A 323 0.41 -16.60 -2.85
C GLU A 323 1.39 -16.85 -1.70
N ALA A 324 2.47 -16.07 -1.63
CA ALA A 324 3.47 -16.18 -0.57
C ALA A 324 2.89 -15.93 0.82
N GLY A 325 1.91 -15.03 0.94
CA GLY A 325 1.20 -14.76 2.19
C GLY A 325 0.10 -15.75 2.55
N GLY A 326 -0.22 -16.68 1.64
CA GLY A 326 -1.22 -17.71 1.85
C GLY A 326 -2.67 -17.19 1.80
N PHE A 327 -2.90 -16.10 1.06
CA PHE A 327 -4.21 -15.45 0.92
C PHE A 327 -5.04 -16.10 -0.18
N VAL A 328 -6.33 -16.32 0.12
CA VAL A 328 -7.29 -16.82 -0.87
C VAL A 328 -7.78 -15.70 -1.79
N TRP A 329 -7.97 -14.51 -1.21
CA TRP A 329 -8.54 -13.36 -1.90
C TRP A 329 -7.51 -12.24 -2.03
N MET A 330 -7.62 -11.50 -3.14
CA MET A 330 -6.94 -10.23 -3.35
C MET A 330 -7.95 -9.23 -3.92
N ILE A 331 -7.88 -7.99 -3.44
CA ILE A 331 -8.62 -6.85 -3.98
C ILE A 331 -7.66 -5.66 -4.02
N ILE A 332 -7.71 -4.86 -5.07
CA ILE A 332 -6.97 -3.60 -5.11
C ILE A 332 -7.75 -2.58 -4.26
N GLY A 333 -7.19 -2.22 -3.10
CA GLY A 333 -7.85 -1.35 -2.09
C GLY A 333 -7.95 0.11 -2.55
N GLU A 334 -6.97 0.55 -3.33
CA GLU A 334 -6.97 1.85 -3.98
C GLU A 334 -6.30 1.77 -5.35
N LEU A 335 -6.86 2.47 -6.32
CA LEU A 335 -6.24 2.74 -7.61
C LEU A 335 -6.81 4.03 -8.21
N GLY A 336 -6.16 4.52 -9.24
CA GLY A 336 -6.39 5.87 -9.75
C GLY A 336 -5.04 6.57 -9.83
N ASP A 337 -4.91 7.58 -10.67
CA ASP A 337 -3.67 8.35 -10.76
C ASP A 337 -3.95 9.74 -10.20
N VAL A 338 -3.11 10.17 -9.24
CA VAL A 338 -3.06 11.51 -8.61
C VAL A 338 -2.95 12.66 -9.61
N THR A 339 -2.81 12.36 -10.91
CA THR A 339 -2.64 13.31 -12.00
C THR A 339 -3.78 13.31 -13.02
N TYR A 340 -4.94 12.75 -12.66
CA TYR A 340 -6.15 12.87 -13.47
C TYR A 340 -6.38 14.32 -13.93
N GLY A 341 -6.67 14.50 -15.23
CA GLY A 341 -6.65 15.80 -15.92
C GLY A 341 -5.41 16.00 -16.80
N ALA A 342 -4.33 15.25 -16.56
CA ALA A 342 -3.21 15.14 -17.50
C ALA A 342 -3.56 14.19 -18.66
N PRO A 343 -3.10 14.47 -19.91
CA PRO A 343 -3.39 13.63 -21.08
C PRO A 343 -3.01 12.15 -20.94
N GLU A 344 -2.06 11.82 -20.06
CA GLU A 344 -1.54 10.46 -19.86
C GLU A 344 -2.30 9.68 -18.77
N GLY A 345 -2.92 10.35 -17.80
CA GLY A 345 -3.55 9.72 -16.63
C GLY A 345 -4.77 8.87 -16.99
N GLU A 346 -5.59 9.33 -17.95
CA GLU A 346 -6.72 8.54 -18.47
C GLU A 346 -6.24 7.21 -19.09
N GLY A 347 -5.16 7.24 -19.86
CA GLY A 347 -4.60 6.05 -20.49
C GLY A 347 -3.97 5.07 -19.49
N ILE A 348 -3.47 5.56 -18.35
CA ILE A 348 -2.95 4.73 -17.27
C ILE A 348 -4.11 4.01 -16.57
N LEU A 349 -5.13 4.76 -16.13
CA LEU A 349 -6.29 4.19 -15.44
C LEU A 349 -7.04 3.18 -16.33
N ASP A 350 -7.19 3.46 -17.62
CA ASP A 350 -7.82 2.54 -18.56
C ASP A 350 -7.08 1.20 -18.60
N LYS A 351 -5.73 1.22 -18.69
CA LYS A 351 -4.90 0.01 -18.67
C LYS A 351 -4.94 -0.73 -17.34
N GLN A 352 -5.00 0.00 -16.22
CA GLN A 352 -5.17 -0.60 -14.90
C GLN A 352 -6.48 -1.38 -14.83
N LEU A 353 -7.59 -0.73 -15.17
CA LEU A 353 -8.92 -1.32 -15.11
C LEU A 353 -9.11 -2.45 -16.13
N GLU A 354 -8.55 -2.32 -17.34
CA GLU A 354 -8.51 -3.39 -18.35
C GLU A 354 -7.82 -4.62 -17.78
N ARG A 355 -6.59 -4.45 -17.28
CA ARG A 355 -5.79 -5.57 -16.77
C ARG A 355 -6.45 -6.25 -15.56
N LEU A 356 -6.93 -5.48 -14.60
CA LEU A 356 -7.61 -6.01 -13.41
C LEU A 356 -8.91 -6.73 -13.80
N SER A 357 -9.66 -6.19 -14.77
CA SER A 357 -10.90 -6.81 -15.26
C SER A 357 -10.63 -8.12 -15.99
N ASP A 358 -9.62 -8.17 -16.86
CA ASP A 358 -9.24 -9.38 -17.60
C ASP A 358 -8.76 -10.50 -16.68
N MET A 359 -8.19 -10.14 -15.54
CA MET A 359 -7.75 -11.07 -14.49
C MET A 359 -8.82 -11.37 -13.44
N ALA A 360 -10.01 -10.76 -13.58
CA ALA A 360 -11.10 -10.83 -12.60
C ALA A 360 -10.66 -10.46 -11.17
N ILE A 361 -9.70 -9.53 -11.05
CA ILE A 361 -9.29 -8.98 -9.76
C ILE A 361 -10.29 -7.88 -9.37
N PRO A 362 -10.93 -7.96 -8.18
CA PRO A 362 -11.78 -6.90 -7.68
C PRO A 362 -10.96 -5.66 -7.33
N TRP A 363 -11.62 -4.50 -7.33
CA TRP A 363 -10.92 -3.23 -7.18
C TRP A 363 -11.82 -2.14 -6.62
N ILE A 364 -11.20 -1.14 -5.98
CA ILE A 364 -11.85 0.01 -5.36
C ILE A 364 -11.13 1.28 -5.83
N VAL A 365 -11.81 2.15 -6.58
CA VAL A 365 -11.19 3.36 -7.15
C VAL A 365 -11.09 4.47 -6.10
N TRP A 366 -9.99 5.20 -6.14
CA TRP A 366 -9.79 6.47 -5.46
C TRP A 366 -10.18 7.61 -6.43
N GLU A 367 -11.26 8.35 -6.23
CA GLU A 367 -12.25 8.26 -5.14
C GLU A 367 -13.63 8.82 -5.52
N PHE A 368 -14.61 8.75 -4.60
CA PHE A 368 -15.87 9.48 -4.70
C PHE A 368 -15.89 10.64 -3.68
N CYS A 369 -15.65 11.87 -4.16
CA CYS A 369 -15.63 13.07 -3.31
C CYS A 369 -16.31 14.26 -4.02
N PRO A 370 -17.61 14.53 -3.75
CA PRO A 370 -18.37 15.58 -4.43
C PRO A 370 -18.12 16.97 -3.84
N VAL A 371 -16.92 17.22 -3.30
CA VAL A 371 -16.53 18.51 -2.71
C VAL A 371 -15.48 19.22 -3.56
N TYR A 372 -14.80 18.52 -4.45
CA TYR A 372 -13.89 19.15 -5.40
C TYR A 372 -14.65 19.82 -6.54
N GLU A 373 -14.23 21.03 -6.90
CA GLU A 373 -14.77 21.76 -8.04
C GLU A 373 -14.35 21.08 -9.36
N THR A 374 -15.18 21.24 -10.39
CA THR A 374 -15.19 20.47 -11.65
C THR A 374 -13.93 20.55 -12.50
N SER A 375 -13.02 21.48 -12.25
CA SER A 375 -11.77 21.60 -12.99
C SER A 375 -10.59 21.96 -12.09
N GLU A 376 -9.37 21.62 -12.54
CA GLU A 376 -8.13 22.11 -11.92
C GLU A 376 -8.18 23.64 -11.81
N ALA A 377 -8.60 24.35 -12.87
CA ALA A 377 -8.69 25.81 -12.87
C ALA A 377 -9.70 26.37 -11.84
N GLU A 378 -10.88 25.76 -11.72
CA GLU A 378 -11.89 26.20 -10.74
C GLU A 378 -11.52 25.81 -9.31
N SER A 379 -10.89 24.65 -9.12
CA SER A 379 -10.29 24.28 -7.84
C SER A 379 -9.10 25.20 -7.51
N ARG A 380 -8.34 25.63 -8.51
CA ARG A 380 -7.30 26.66 -8.36
C ARG A 380 -7.86 27.99 -7.92
N ASP A 381 -9.01 28.39 -8.44
CA ASP A 381 -9.61 29.67 -8.07
C ASP A 381 -10.36 29.59 -6.73
N ALA A 382 -11.09 28.49 -6.47
CA ALA A 382 -11.87 28.26 -5.25
C ALA A 382 -11.01 27.93 -4.03
N TYR A 383 -9.94 27.15 -4.21
CA TYR A 383 -8.97 26.80 -3.16
C TYR A 383 -7.68 27.64 -3.21
N ARG A 384 -7.59 28.65 -4.11
CA ARG A 384 -6.39 29.45 -4.37
C ARG A 384 -5.13 28.61 -4.61
N ILE A 385 -5.24 27.56 -5.41
CA ILE A 385 -4.08 26.85 -5.96
C ILE A 385 -3.46 27.79 -7.01
N THR A 386 -2.64 28.72 -6.52
CA THR A 386 -1.90 29.69 -7.33
C THR A 386 -1.10 28.97 -8.44
N SER A 387 -0.59 29.72 -9.42
CA SER A 387 0.41 29.21 -10.38
C SER A 387 1.68 28.66 -9.71
N ASN A 388 1.79 28.84 -8.40
CA ASN A 388 2.72 28.17 -7.54
C ASN A 388 2.21 26.75 -7.26
N VAL A 389 3.03 25.74 -7.55
CA VAL A 389 2.87 24.34 -7.08
C VAL A 389 2.90 24.24 -5.53
N HIS A 390 2.75 25.39 -4.86
CA HIS A 390 3.01 25.64 -3.46
C HIS A 390 1.74 25.99 -2.65
N SER A 391 0.57 25.76 -3.22
CA SER A 391 -0.72 26.05 -2.57
C SER A 391 -1.56 24.78 -2.53
N PHE A 392 -1.55 24.16 -1.35
CA PHE A 392 -2.47 23.15 -0.83
C PHE A 392 -3.91 23.38 -1.33
N PRO A 393 -4.61 22.32 -1.76
CA PRO A 393 -5.08 21.35 -0.80
C PRO A 393 -4.30 20.06 -0.84
N TRP A 394 -4.37 19.36 0.28
CA TRP A 394 -3.94 17.98 0.49
C TRP A 394 -4.23 17.04 -0.71
N ASN A 395 -5.26 17.36 -1.50
CA ASN A 395 -5.83 16.50 -2.52
C ASN A 395 -5.79 17.19 -3.90
N GLY A 396 -4.60 17.57 -4.39
CA GLY A 396 -4.38 17.79 -5.83
C GLY A 396 -4.71 16.55 -6.69
N GLU A 397 -5.11 15.45 -6.05
CA GLU A 397 -5.83 14.33 -6.58
C GLU A 397 -7.19 14.79 -7.12
N TYR A 398 -7.20 15.28 -8.35
CA TYR A 398 -8.43 15.46 -9.14
C TYR A 398 -9.09 14.13 -9.49
N CYS A 399 -9.03 13.13 -8.60
CA CYS A 399 -9.39 11.75 -8.88
C CYS A 399 -10.85 11.46 -8.51
N SER A 400 -11.60 12.48 -8.06
CA SER A 400 -13.02 12.26 -7.81
C SER A 400 -13.73 11.88 -9.10
N ILE A 401 -14.56 10.85 -9.01
CA ILE A 401 -15.36 10.38 -10.13
C ILE A 401 -16.63 11.22 -10.35
N VAL A 402 -16.92 12.17 -9.45
CA VAL A 402 -18.09 13.06 -9.49
C VAL A 402 -17.72 14.51 -9.10
N GLY A 403 -18.50 15.46 -9.63
CA GLY A 403 -18.39 16.89 -9.30
C GLY A 403 -19.26 17.33 -8.11
N PRO A 404 -19.26 18.64 -7.78
CA PRO A 404 -20.01 19.24 -6.66
C PRO A 404 -21.53 19.14 -6.73
N ASP A 405 -22.06 18.80 -7.90
CA ASP A 405 -23.47 18.62 -8.21
C ASP A 405 -23.86 17.14 -8.33
N LEU A 406 -22.95 16.23 -7.92
CA LEU A 406 -23.08 14.77 -8.05
C LEU A 406 -23.21 14.30 -9.51
N GLN A 407 -22.77 15.11 -10.48
CA GLN A 407 -22.67 14.65 -11.86
C GLN A 407 -21.38 13.86 -12.07
N PRO A 408 -21.41 12.76 -12.85
CA PRO A 408 -20.22 11.99 -13.18
C PRO A 408 -19.22 12.84 -13.97
N LEU A 409 -17.95 12.79 -13.59
CA LEU A 409 -16.86 13.47 -14.29
C LEU A 409 -16.34 12.61 -15.46
N PRO A 410 -15.55 13.19 -16.40
CA PRO A 410 -15.07 12.46 -17.56
C PRO A 410 -14.27 11.19 -17.22
N ILE A 411 -13.58 11.13 -16.07
CA ILE A 411 -12.88 9.93 -15.59
C ILE A 411 -13.83 8.74 -15.51
N TYR A 412 -15.05 9.01 -15.04
CA TYR A 412 -16.07 8.02 -14.89
C TYR A 412 -16.67 7.68 -16.25
N THR A 413 -17.17 8.69 -16.97
CA THR A 413 -17.92 8.46 -18.22
C THR A 413 -17.05 7.86 -19.31
N ASN A 414 -15.77 8.25 -19.41
CA ASN A 414 -14.87 7.83 -20.46
C ASN A 414 -14.19 6.50 -20.13
N ILE A 415 -14.00 6.16 -18.86
CA ILE A 415 -13.18 5.02 -18.43
C ILE A 415 -13.97 4.09 -17.54
N ILE A 416 -14.27 4.51 -16.31
CA ILE A 416 -14.72 3.60 -15.26
C ILE A 416 -16.06 2.93 -15.61
N ALA A 417 -16.98 3.66 -16.24
CA ALA A 417 -18.28 3.15 -16.67
C ALA A 417 -18.16 1.89 -17.53
N ARG A 418 -17.11 1.76 -18.36
CA ARG A 418 -16.86 0.57 -19.21
C ARG A 418 -16.59 -0.69 -18.40
N TYR A 419 -16.01 -0.55 -17.21
CA TYR A 419 -15.51 -1.66 -16.39
C TYR A 419 -16.44 -2.03 -15.25
N VAL A 420 -17.22 -1.08 -14.73
CA VAL A 420 -18.22 -1.36 -13.69
C VAL A 420 -19.36 -2.22 -14.23
N THR A 421 -19.81 -1.96 -15.47
CA THR A 421 -20.93 -2.69 -16.09
C THR A 421 -20.50 -3.98 -16.78
N ARG A 422 -19.19 -4.26 -16.88
CA ARG A 422 -18.68 -5.42 -17.61
C ARG A 422 -19.05 -6.68 -16.82
N PRO A 423 -19.86 -7.60 -17.39
CA PRO A 423 -20.18 -8.85 -16.70
C PRO A 423 -18.87 -9.58 -16.43
N GLN A 424 -18.63 -9.97 -15.18
CA GLN A 424 -17.56 -10.91 -14.91
C GLN A 424 -17.89 -12.20 -15.65
N SER A 425 -17.14 -12.50 -16.70
CA SER A 425 -17.18 -13.83 -17.29
C SER A 425 -16.97 -14.83 -16.17
N ARG A 426 -17.96 -15.70 -15.91
CA ARG A 426 -17.96 -16.66 -14.78
C ARG A 426 -16.54 -17.12 -14.53
N LEU A 427 -16.01 -16.75 -13.36
CA LEU A 427 -14.77 -17.28 -12.83
C LEU A 427 -14.89 -18.80 -12.89
N THR A 428 -14.29 -19.41 -13.91
CA THR A 428 -13.94 -20.80 -13.85
C THR A 428 -12.86 -20.85 -12.80
N LEU A 429 -13.27 -21.08 -11.54
CA LEU A 429 -12.41 -21.38 -10.39
C LEU A 429 -11.30 -22.39 -10.74
N THR A 430 -11.53 -23.19 -11.78
CA THR A 430 -10.55 -24.09 -12.41
C THR A 430 -9.28 -23.44 -12.95
N ARG A 431 -9.19 -22.12 -13.15
CA ARG A 431 -7.90 -21.49 -13.54
C ARG A 431 -6.96 -21.19 -12.37
N PHE A 432 -7.48 -21.06 -11.15
CA PHE A 432 -6.66 -20.81 -9.96
C PHE A 432 -6.42 -22.08 -9.12
N SER A 433 -7.23 -23.12 -9.32
CA SER A 433 -6.95 -24.45 -8.78
C SER A 433 -6.24 -25.33 -9.82
N ASN A 434 -4.90 -25.38 -9.72
CA ASN A 434 -4.08 -26.58 -9.94
C ASN A 434 -3.71 -26.96 -11.41
N PRO A 435 -2.55 -26.52 -11.97
CA PRO A 435 -1.83 -27.30 -12.96
C PRO A 435 -0.99 -28.37 -12.23
N ALA A 436 -1.67 -29.27 -11.52
CA ALA A 436 -1.10 -30.23 -10.60
C ALA A 436 -0.29 -29.60 -9.44
N ARG A 437 -0.28 -30.29 -8.31
CA ARG A 437 0.91 -30.36 -7.48
C ARG A 437 2.03 -30.84 -8.40
N ARG A 438 2.67 -29.94 -9.14
CA ARG A 438 4.11 -30.00 -9.22
C ARG A 438 4.51 -29.83 -7.76
N HIS A 439 4.63 -30.95 -7.05
CA HIS A 439 5.85 -31.11 -6.29
C HIS A 439 6.91 -30.51 -7.19
N CYS A 440 7.45 -29.36 -6.78
CA CYS A 440 8.77 -28.99 -7.22
C CYS A 440 9.64 -30.13 -6.70
N THR A 441 9.61 -31.28 -7.39
CA THR A 441 10.76 -32.15 -7.50
C THR A 441 11.83 -31.15 -7.86
N ARG A 442 12.74 -30.88 -6.91
CA ARG A 442 13.87 -29.97 -7.09
C ARG A 442 14.32 -30.12 -8.54
N GLN A 443 13.86 -29.25 -9.42
CA GLN A 443 14.42 -29.21 -10.75
C GLN A 443 15.82 -28.74 -10.45
N ASN A 444 16.80 -29.57 -10.79
CA ASN A 444 18.20 -29.24 -10.62
C ASN A 444 18.46 -27.97 -11.42
N LYS A 445 18.20 -26.82 -10.79
CA LYS A 445 18.55 -25.51 -11.34
C LYS A 445 20.06 -25.54 -11.40
N VAL A 446 20.58 -25.35 -12.61
CA VAL A 446 22.02 -25.27 -12.84
C VAL A 446 22.39 -23.80 -12.73
N LEU A 447 23.24 -23.49 -11.76
CA LEU A 447 23.81 -22.17 -11.58
C LEU A 447 24.99 -22.03 -12.55
N HIS A 448 24.87 -21.15 -13.53
CA HIS A 448 25.99 -20.84 -14.43
C HIS A 448 26.78 -19.66 -13.87
N ILE A 449 28.07 -19.86 -13.63
CA ILE A 449 29.00 -18.81 -13.21
C ILE A 449 29.83 -18.37 -14.41
N LEU A 450 29.71 -17.09 -14.76
CA LEU A 450 30.58 -16.43 -15.72
C LEU A 450 31.87 -16.02 -15.01
N VAL A 451 33.00 -16.44 -15.56
CA VAL A 451 34.33 -16.18 -14.99
C VAL A 451 34.90 -14.91 -15.60
N ARG A 452 35.57 -14.08 -14.80
CA ARG A 452 36.19 -12.83 -15.25
C ARG A 452 37.33 -13.09 -16.24
N ASP A 453 37.51 -12.18 -17.21
CA ASP A 453 38.69 -12.15 -18.08
C ASP A 453 39.99 -12.22 -17.27
N GLY A 454 40.87 -13.16 -17.63
CA GLY A 454 42.15 -13.43 -16.96
C GLY A 454 42.09 -14.47 -15.83
N VAL A 455 40.92 -15.06 -15.56
CA VAL A 455 40.79 -16.24 -14.69
C VAL A 455 40.35 -17.41 -15.57
N ASP A 456 41.29 -18.28 -15.91
CA ASP A 456 41.05 -19.34 -16.90
C ASP A 456 40.09 -20.42 -16.40
N THR A 457 40.05 -20.68 -15.08
CA THR A 457 39.17 -21.68 -14.46
C THR A 457 38.87 -21.36 -12.99
N ILE A 458 37.70 -21.77 -12.50
CA ILE A 458 37.40 -21.81 -11.06
C ILE A 458 37.76 -23.21 -10.54
N PRO A 459 38.54 -23.35 -9.47
CA PRO A 459 38.88 -24.66 -8.88
C PRO A 459 37.63 -25.50 -8.55
N ALA A 460 37.67 -26.79 -8.86
CA ALA A 460 36.53 -27.70 -8.73
C ALA A 460 36.00 -27.83 -7.30
N ASP A 461 36.89 -27.76 -6.30
CA ASP A 461 36.55 -27.78 -4.87
C ASP A 461 35.70 -26.56 -4.47
N ARG A 462 35.94 -25.41 -5.09
CA ARG A 462 35.13 -24.19 -4.87
C ARG A 462 33.76 -24.27 -5.51
N LEU A 463 33.66 -24.81 -6.73
CA LEU A 463 32.37 -25.07 -7.39
C LEU A 463 31.52 -26.09 -6.61
N GLN A 464 32.17 -27.12 -6.05
CA GLN A 464 31.53 -28.11 -5.20
C GLN A 464 31.04 -27.51 -3.88
N HIS A 465 31.83 -26.62 -3.27
CA HIS A 465 31.42 -25.88 -2.07
C HIS A 465 30.20 -24.98 -2.34
N LEU A 466 30.18 -24.25 -3.47
CA LEU A 466 29.02 -23.45 -3.87
C LEU A 466 27.78 -24.28 -4.18
N THR A 467 27.97 -25.47 -4.78
CA THR A 467 26.90 -26.44 -5.01
C THR A 467 26.28 -26.91 -3.68
N GLN A 468 27.12 -27.17 -2.67
CA GLN A 468 26.67 -27.55 -1.33
C GLN A 468 25.90 -26.42 -0.63
N LEU A 469 26.38 -25.17 -0.72
CA LEU A 469 25.74 -24.02 -0.08
C LEU A 469 24.42 -23.62 -0.73
N SER A 470 24.32 -23.69 -2.06
CA SER A 470 23.12 -23.30 -2.80
C SER A 470 22.07 -24.41 -2.90
N GLY A 471 22.48 -25.67 -2.73
CA GLY A 471 21.63 -26.82 -3.03
C GLY A 471 21.33 -26.99 -4.53
N GLN A 472 22.10 -26.33 -5.40
CA GLN A 472 21.96 -26.30 -6.86
C GLN A 472 23.26 -26.72 -7.55
N THR A 473 23.19 -27.36 -8.73
CA THR A 473 24.40 -27.76 -9.46
C THR A 473 25.07 -26.52 -10.06
N VAL A 474 26.35 -26.27 -9.75
CA VAL A 474 27.08 -25.10 -10.25
C VAL A 474 28.01 -25.49 -11.40
N SER A 475 28.02 -24.73 -12.50
CA SER A 475 28.91 -24.94 -13.66
C SER A 475 29.46 -23.61 -14.21
N THR A 476 30.60 -23.64 -14.89
CA THR A 476 31.18 -22.48 -15.58
C THR A 476 30.85 -22.49 -17.07
N TRP A 477 30.74 -21.31 -17.69
CA TRP A 477 30.50 -21.19 -19.14
C TRP A 477 31.79 -20.78 -19.89
N PRO A 478 32.32 -21.62 -20.79
CA PRO A 478 33.62 -21.37 -21.42
C PRO A 478 33.59 -20.47 -22.66
N ASP A 479 32.43 -20.24 -23.32
CA ASP A 479 32.42 -19.74 -24.72
C ASP A 479 31.79 -18.34 -24.95
N VAL A 480 31.52 -17.55 -23.92
CA VAL A 480 30.98 -16.19 -24.12
C VAL A 480 32.13 -15.18 -24.25
N ARG A 481 32.37 -14.70 -25.47
CA ARG A 481 33.30 -13.58 -25.73
C ARG A 481 32.61 -12.25 -25.42
N TRP A 482 33.26 -11.40 -24.65
CA TRP A 482 32.77 -10.05 -24.33
C TRP A 482 32.67 -9.13 -25.55
N TYR A 483 31.63 -8.29 -25.55
CA TYR A 483 31.75 -6.90 -25.99
C TYR A 483 31.68 -6.03 -24.74
N ILE A 484 32.84 -5.56 -24.27
CA ILE A 484 32.88 -4.50 -23.26
C ILE A 484 32.61 -3.19 -24.01
N ILE A 485 31.44 -2.56 -23.80
CA ILE A 485 31.26 -1.14 -24.14
C ILE A 485 31.93 -0.32 -23.02
N THR A 486 33.26 -0.27 -23.01
CA THR A 486 34.00 0.75 -22.25
C THR A 486 34.06 2.00 -23.12
N GLY A 487 33.04 2.82 -22.99
CA GLY A 487 32.90 4.06 -23.76
C GLY A 487 32.08 5.12 -23.05
N SER A 488 32.10 5.18 -21.72
CA SER A 488 31.66 6.36 -20.97
C SER A 488 32.84 6.87 -20.14
N MET A 489 33.37 8.02 -20.52
CA MET A 489 34.54 8.65 -19.88
C MET A 489 34.20 9.36 -18.56
N HIS A 490 33.07 9.09 -17.91
CA HIS A 490 32.58 10.00 -16.86
C HIS A 490 32.27 9.45 -15.47
N VAL A 491 32.59 8.19 -15.11
CA VAL A 491 32.58 7.79 -13.68
C VAL A 491 33.63 6.72 -13.38
N PRO A 492 34.52 6.90 -12.39
CA PRO A 492 35.41 5.82 -11.95
C PRO A 492 34.63 4.79 -11.12
N PRO A 493 34.86 3.48 -11.31
CA PRO A 493 34.18 2.43 -10.55
C PRO A 493 34.72 2.41 -9.12
N SER A 494 34.06 3.14 -8.24
CA SER A 494 34.38 3.18 -6.81
C SER A 494 34.22 1.78 -6.19
N ALA A 495 34.91 1.52 -5.08
CA ALA A 495 34.73 0.29 -4.30
C ALA A 495 33.27 0.10 -3.85
N GLN A 496 32.55 1.19 -3.65
CA GLN A 496 31.13 1.23 -3.30
C GLN A 496 30.23 0.66 -4.41
N THR A 497 30.46 1.02 -5.67
CA THR A 497 29.67 0.51 -6.80
C THR A 497 29.84 -1.01 -6.97
N ARG A 498 31.04 -1.55 -6.69
CA ARG A 498 31.30 -2.99 -6.75
C ARG A 498 30.64 -3.75 -5.61
N GLN A 499 30.67 -3.18 -4.40
CA GLN A 499 30.02 -3.76 -3.22
C GLN A 499 28.48 -3.84 -3.40
N TYR A 500 27.88 -2.81 -3.99
CA TYR A 500 26.45 -2.77 -4.31
C TYR A 500 26.00 -3.89 -5.26
N LEU A 501 26.73 -4.07 -6.38
CA LEU A 501 26.41 -5.12 -7.37
C LEU A 501 26.54 -6.53 -6.78
N LEU A 502 27.50 -6.72 -5.87
CA LEU A 502 27.69 -7.96 -5.14
C LEU A 502 26.50 -8.27 -4.22
N GLU A 503 26.11 -7.33 -3.37
CA GLU A 503 25.03 -7.53 -2.40
C GLU A 503 23.66 -7.73 -3.07
N PHE A 504 23.38 -6.98 -4.14
CA PHE A 504 22.16 -7.15 -4.93
C PHE A 504 22.04 -8.56 -5.49
N THR A 505 23.13 -9.07 -6.08
CA THR A 505 23.18 -10.43 -6.64
C THR A 505 22.95 -11.50 -5.58
N LEU A 506 23.56 -11.36 -4.40
CA LEU A 506 23.41 -12.33 -3.31
C LEU A 506 21.98 -12.39 -2.73
N SER A 507 21.30 -11.24 -2.68
CA SER A 507 19.92 -11.14 -2.15
C SER A 507 18.89 -11.85 -3.04
N VAL A 508 19.08 -11.80 -4.37
CA VAL A 508 18.15 -12.40 -5.36
C VAL A 508 18.26 -13.94 -5.39
N LEU A 509 19.36 -14.50 -4.86
CA LEU A 509 19.74 -15.90 -5.06
C LEU A 509 19.53 -16.82 -3.85
N GLY A 510 19.06 -16.29 -2.72
CA GLY A 510 18.67 -17.10 -1.57
C GLY A 510 19.82 -17.89 -0.92
N PHE A 511 21.05 -17.37 -0.96
CA PHE A 511 22.18 -18.00 -0.28
C PHE A 511 22.05 -17.89 1.24
N TYR A 512 22.17 -19.02 1.95
CA TYR A 512 22.02 -19.10 3.41
C TYR A 512 23.26 -18.63 4.21
N HIS A 513 24.43 -18.48 3.58
CA HIS A 513 25.67 -18.05 4.22
C HIS A 513 26.34 -16.92 3.41
N TYR A 514 26.02 -15.67 3.80
CA TYR A 514 26.38 -14.43 3.09
C TYR A 514 27.90 -14.16 3.03
N LEU A 515 28.65 -14.63 4.03
CA LEU A 515 30.09 -14.35 4.18
C LEU A 515 30.92 -15.06 3.10
N ASP A 516 30.56 -16.31 2.78
CA ASP A 516 31.32 -17.15 1.85
C ASP A 516 31.11 -16.75 0.39
N ALA A 517 29.89 -16.34 0.04
CA ALA A 517 29.56 -15.85 -1.30
C ALA A 517 30.16 -14.47 -1.60
N GLY A 518 30.26 -13.60 -0.57
CA GLY A 518 30.96 -12.32 -0.66
C GLY A 518 32.48 -12.46 -0.81
N LEU A 519 33.09 -13.42 -0.08
CA LEU A 519 34.51 -13.77 -0.25
C LEU A 519 34.81 -14.32 -1.64
N PHE A 520 33.91 -15.16 -2.18
CA PHE A 520 34.04 -15.75 -3.51
C PHE A 520 34.02 -14.71 -4.63
N ALA A 521 33.03 -13.81 -4.63
CA ALA A 521 32.92 -12.77 -5.66
C ALA A 521 34.07 -11.75 -5.60
N ASN A 522 34.58 -11.45 -4.40
CA ASN A 522 35.76 -10.60 -4.23
C ASN A 522 37.05 -11.26 -4.74
N GLN A 523 37.17 -12.59 -4.65
CA GLN A 523 38.33 -13.33 -5.16
C GLN A 523 38.27 -13.57 -6.68
N HIS A 524 37.09 -13.71 -7.28
CA HIS A 524 36.95 -14.23 -8.65
C HIS A 524 36.16 -13.33 -9.63
N GLY A 525 35.66 -12.17 -9.20
CA GLY A 525 34.85 -11.28 -10.03
C GLY A 525 33.36 -11.61 -9.97
N GLY A 526 32.51 -10.62 -10.28
CA GLY A 526 31.07 -10.63 -10.01
C GLY A 526 30.32 -11.87 -10.51
N ILE A 527 29.26 -12.23 -9.77
CA ILE A 527 28.37 -13.34 -10.10
C ILE A 527 27.25 -12.79 -11.00
N THR A 528 26.97 -13.43 -12.13
CA THR A 528 25.71 -13.23 -12.88
C THR A 528 25.00 -14.56 -12.93
N VAL A 529 23.74 -14.60 -12.50
CA VAL A 529 22.96 -15.84 -12.50
C VAL A 529 21.83 -15.73 -13.50
N CYS A 530 21.82 -16.67 -14.44
CA CYS A 530 20.69 -16.93 -15.30
C CYS A 530 20.08 -18.28 -14.89
N THR A 531 18.78 -18.30 -14.58
CA THR A 531 18.08 -19.54 -14.18
C THR A 531 17.31 -20.19 -15.34
N ASP A 532 17.34 -19.62 -16.55
CA ASP A 532 16.63 -20.16 -17.71
C ASP A 532 17.30 -19.76 -19.04
N GLN A 533 17.62 -20.75 -19.87
CA GLN A 533 18.25 -20.56 -21.18
C GLN A 533 17.33 -19.83 -22.18
N SER A 534 16.00 -19.91 -21.99
CA SER A 534 15.01 -19.22 -22.83
C SER A 534 14.92 -17.71 -22.58
N LEU A 535 15.46 -17.22 -21.47
CA LEU A 535 15.51 -15.77 -21.17
C LEU A 535 16.63 -15.04 -21.93
N LEU A 536 17.53 -15.77 -22.60
CA LEU A 536 18.66 -15.17 -23.33
C LEU A 536 18.34 -14.82 -24.79
N GLU A 537 17.27 -15.38 -25.38
CA GLU A 537 16.89 -15.03 -26.76
C GLU A 537 16.28 -13.61 -26.87
N GLU A 538 15.87 -13.00 -25.75
CA GLU A 538 15.40 -11.61 -25.68
C GLU A 538 16.01 -10.81 -24.50
N ALA A 539 17.17 -11.21 -23.99
CA ALA A 539 17.81 -10.52 -22.87
C ALA A 539 18.35 -9.14 -23.29
N TYR A 540 17.65 -8.07 -22.90
CA TYR A 540 18.26 -6.77 -22.68
C TYR A 540 19.25 -6.88 -21.51
N ILE A 541 20.53 -6.73 -21.81
CA ILE A 541 21.53 -6.38 -20.80
C ILE A 541 21.06 -5.07 -20.17
N CYS A 542 20.78 -5.09 -18.87
CA CYS A 542 20.42 -3.90 -18.13
C CYS A 542 21.64 -2.96 -18.09
N ASP A 543 21.68 -1.99 -18.99
CA ASP A 543 22.36 -0.72 -18.74
C ASP A 543 21.67 -0.07 -17.53
N LEU A 544 22.26 -0.24 -16.36
CA LEU A 544 21.85 0.43 -15.12
C LEU A 544 22.93 1.42 -14.69
N LEU A 545 23.42 2.18 -15.67
CA LEU A 545 24.29 3.35 -15.50
C LEU A 545 23.88 4.44 -16.50
N ALA A 546 22.74 5.07 -16.24
CA ALA A 546 22.40 6.41 -16.74
C ALA A 546 21.25 7.01 -15.90
N GLU A 547 21.51 7.25 -14.61
CA GLU A 547 21.09 8.44 -13.84
C GLU A 547 21.74 8.42 -12.46
#